data_AF-A0A9P4K2V0-F1
#
_entry.id   AF-A0A9P4K2V0-F1
#
_cell.length_a   1.000
_cell.length_b   1.000
_cell.length_c   1.000
_cell.angle_alpha   90.00
_cell.angle_beta   90.00
_cell.angle_gamma   90.00
#
_symmetry.space_group_name_H-M   'P 1'
#
loop_
_entity.id
_entity.type
_entity.pdbx_description
1 polymer ?
#
loop_
_entity_poly.entity_id
_entity_poly.type
_entity_poly.pdbx_seq_one_letter_code
_entity_poly.pdbx_strand_id
1 'polypeptide(L)'
;MSSNNTDTPNTRLLSNQERHYILWDHFFSSYEWLEAAESELGLNPVLIGTELSALFSMKSSTDINNSKPTYVALLSGDNSGDVVYLRDLFMNSLRPHKYVEGATEITFDSGIILNVADILFSPEMVPANTQKLLLNGDTLHSTYSFWKSADFELKVLEPPFISLTKSRISDEWFLVAQLVSQKSSQTLERWFEDSEEVQSLGREGR
;
A
#
# COMPACT_ATOMS: atom_id res chain seq x y z
N MET A 1 -39.96 -6.73 41.34
CA MET A 1 -39.77 -7.17 39.94
C MET A 1 -38.99 -6.08 39.25
N SER A 2 -37.67 -6.24 39.19
CA SER A 2 -36.76 -5.28 38.54
C SER A 2 -36.64 -5.68 37.08
N SER A 3 -37.14 -4.84 36.17
CA SER A 3 -36.93 -5.02 34.74
C SER A 3 -35.51 -4.60 34.39
N ASN A 4 -34.70 -5.57 33.99
CA ASN A 4 -33.38 -5.33 33.42
C ASN A 4 -33.55 -4.65 32.06
N ASN A 5 -33.24 -3.35 31.98
CA ASN A 5 -32.90 -2.72 30.71
C ASN A 5 -31.53 -3.23 30.30
N THR A 6 -31.49 -4.09 29.29
CA THR A 6 -30.26 -4.42 28.58
C THR A 6 -29.96 -3.27 27.63
N ASP A 7 -29.11 -2.34 28.07
CA ASP A 7 -28.45 -1.38 27.18
C ASP A 7 -27.47 -2.16 26.30
N THR A 8 -27.95 -2.62 25.14
CA THR A 8 -27.07 -3.04 24.05
C THR A 8 -26.31 -1.81 23.58
N PRO A 9 -24.96 -1.79 23.65
CA PRO A 9 -24.19 -0.66 23.15
C PRO A 9 -24.46 -0.53 21.65
N ASN A 10 -25.09 0.58 21.28
CA ASN A 10 -25.44 0.93 19.92
C ASN A 10 -24.12 1.17 19.15
N THR A 11 -23.57 0.10 18.58
CA THR A 11 -22.28 0.14 17.90
C THR A 11 -22.52 0.75 16.53
N ARG A 12 -22.39 2.07 16.44
CA ARG A 12 -22.53 2.81 15.17
C ARG A 12 -21.60 2.17 14.13
N LEU A 13 -22.18 1.65 13.05
CA LEU A 13 -21.44 1.17 11.89
C LEU A 13 -20.87 2.39 11.15
N LEU A 14 -19.54 2.44 11.00
CA LEU A 14 -18.86 3.46 10.21
C LEU A 14 -19.10 3.21 8.72
N SER A 15 -19.39 4.27 7.98
CA SER A 15 -19.45 4.30 6.51
C SER A 15 -18.06 4.06 5.89
N ASN A 16 -18.01 3.67 4.62
CA ASN A 16 -16.75 3.48 3.89
C ASN A 16 -15.92 4.78 3.86
N GLN A 17 -16.58 5.92 3.66
CA GLN A 17 -15.93 7.22 3.67
C GLN A 17 -15.28 7.54 5.03
N GLU A 18 -15.99 7.32 6.14
CA GLU A 18 -15.43 7.51 7.48
C GLU A 18 -14.24 6.58 7.72
N ARG A 19 -14.35 5.29 7.36
CA ARG A 19 -13.26 4.32 7.49
C ARG A 19 -12.03 4.71 6.68
N HIS A 20 -12.24 5.20 5.46
CA HIS A 20 -11.19 5.65 4.59
C HIS A 20 -10.40 6.81 5.23
N TYR A 21 -11.07 7.87 5.68
CA TYR A 21 -10.36 8.98 6.33
C TYR A 21 -9.70 8.56 7.65
N ILE A 22 -10.35 7.70 8.46
CA ILE A 22 -9.74 7.14 9.67
C ILE A 22 -8.44 6.39 9.34
N LEU A 23 -8.40 5.62 8.24
CA LEU A 23 -7.19 4.93 7.81
C LEU A 23 -6.06 5.91 7.48
N TRP A 24 -6.33 6.91 6.64
CA TRP A 24 -5.33 7.90 6.24
C TRP A 24 -4.87 8.78 7.41
N ASP A 25 -5.77 9.08 8.35
CA ASP A 25 -5.48 9.83 9.58
C ASP A 25 -4.51 9.11 10.51
N HIS A 26 -4.31 7.79 10.39
CA HIS A 26 -3.26 7.12 11.17
C HIS A 26 -1.85 7.57 10.76
N PHE A 27 -1.68 8.02 9.52
CA PHE A 27 -0.39 8.36 8.94
C PHE A 27 -0.20 9.86 8.80
N PHE A 28 -1.25 10.60 8.44
CA PHE A 28 -1.18 12.01 8.08
C PHE A 28 -1.80 12.92 9.15
N SER A 29 -1.11 14.01 9.48
CA SER A 29 -1.69 15.13 10.24
C SER A 29 -2.23 16.24 9.34
N SER A 30 -1.78 16.27 8.08
CA SER A 30 -2.28 17.14 7.00
C SER A 30 -2.29 16.34 5.70
N TYR A 31 -3.22 16.65 4.80
CA TYR A 31 -3.31 15.99 3.49
C TYR A 31 -2.58 16.77 2.38
N GLU A 32 -1.82 17.81 2.72
CA GLU A 32 -1.12 18.67 1.74
C GLU A 32 -0.25 17.88 0.76
N TRP A 33 0.53 16.90 1.24
CA TRP A 33 1.32 16.06 0.34
C TRP A 33 0.45 15.22 -0.61
N LEU A 34 -0.67 14.67 -0.12
CA LEU A 34 -1.58 13.88 -0.95
C LEU A 34 -2.24 14.75 -2.02
N GLU A 35 -2.61 15.98 -1.67
CA GLU A 35 -3.18 16.97 -2.58
C GLU A 35 -2.15 17.47 -3.61
N ALA A 36 -0.89 17.68 -3.21
CA ALA A 36 0.19 18.05 -4.12
C ALA A 36 0.54 16.90 -5.09
N ALA A 37 0.67 15.67 -4.58
CA ALA A 37 0.92 14.50 -5.41
C ALA A 37 -0.18 14.31 -6.47
N GLU A 38 -1.44 14.53 -6.11
CA GLU A 38 -2.57 14.48 -7.06
C GLU A 38 -2.54 15.65 -8.06
N SER A 39 -2.48 16.88 -7.57
CA SER A 39 -2.70 18.07 -8.41
C SER A 39 -1.48 18.48 -9.24
N GLU A 40 -0.27 18.26 -8.73
CA GLU A 40 0.98 18.65 -9.41
C GLU A 40 1.54 17.52 -10.27
N LEU A 41 1.43 16.26 -9.80
CA LEU A 41 2.05 15.09 -10.43
C LEU A 41 1.03 14.11 -11.04
N GLY A 42 -0.27 14.32 -10.85
CA GLY A 42 -1.31 13.41 -11.36
C GLY A 42 -1.32 12.03 -10.69
N LEU A 43 -0.76 11.92 -9.49
CA LEU A 43 -0.59 10.66 -8.78
C LEU A 43 -1.81 10.33 -7.91
N ASN A 44 -1.99 9.04 -7.61
CA ASN A 44 -3.00 8.58 -6.65
C ASN A 44 -2.36 7.58 -5.68
N PRO A 45 -1.73 8.07 -4.59
CA PRO A 45 -1.02 7.23 -3.65
C PRO A 45 -1.91 6.12 -3.07
N VAL A 46 -1.30 4.98 -2.75
CA VAL A 46 -1.97 3.78 -2.26
C VAL A 46 -1.28 3.24 -1.00
N LEU A 47 -2.09 2.98 0.02
CA LEU A 47 -1.68 2.20 1.19
C LEU A 47 -1.91 0.72 0.91
N ILE A 48 -0.95 -0.13 1.27
CA ILE A 48 -1.05 -1.60 1.18
C ILE A 48 -0.55 -2.25 2.48
N GLY A 49 -1.28 -3.27 2.97
CA GLY A 49 -0.88 -4.07 4.12
C GLY A 49 -1.89 -5.15 4.49
N THR A 50 -1.49 -6.12 5.32
CA THR A 50 -2.25 -7.36 5.56
C THR A 50 -3.59 -7.16 6.27
N GLU A 51 -3.73 -6.12 7.09
CA GLU A 51 -4.89 -5.91 7.96
C GLU A 51 -5.18 -4.40 8.13
N LEU A 52 -5.30 -3.64 7.02
CA LEU A 52 -5.60 -2.20 7.11
C LEU A 52 -6.96 -1.95 7.80
N SER A 53 -7.88 -2.91 7.74
CA SER A 53 -9.18 -2.84 8.43
C SER A 53 -9.07 -2.84 9.95
N ALA A 54 -8.02 -3.45 10.52
CA ALA A 54 -7.79 -3.47 11.95
C ALA A 54 -7.56 -2.05 12.50
N LEU A 55 -7.05 -1.14 11.66
CA LEU A 55 -6.81 0.26 12.01
C LEU A 55 -8.11 1.04 12.25
N PHE A 56 -9.27 0.58 11.76
CA PHE A 56 -10.56 1.23 12.03
C PHE A 56 -10.99 1.11 13.50
N SER A 57 -10.53 0.06 14.20
CA SER A 57 -10.94 -0.26 15.57
C SER A 57 -9.91 0.13 16.62
N MET A 58 -8.73 0.61 16.20
CA MET A 58 -7.62 0.95 17.08
C MET A 58 -7.95 2.23 17.86
N LYS A 59 -8.56 2.08 19.04
CA LYS A 59 -9.16 3.21 19.79
C LYS A 59 -8.16 4.10 20.53
N SER A 60 -6.97 3.60 20.85
CA SER A 60 -5.91 4.40 21.46
C SER A 60 -4.67 3.55 21.69
N SER A 61 -3.54 4.22 21.94
CA SER A 61 -2.23 3.64 22.20
C SER A 61 -2.14 2.71 23.42
N THR A 62 -3.22 2.53 24.18
CA THR A 62 -3.26 1.76 25.43
C THR A 62 -3.51 0.25 25.26
N ASP A 63 -4.04 -0.20 24.11
CA ASP A 63 -4.26 -1.64 23.83
C ASP A 63 -3.05 -2.30 23.11
N ILE A 64 -1.99 -1.54 22.84
CA ILE A 64 -0.86 -1.93 21.99
C ILE A 64 0.16 -2.83 22.71
N ASN A 65 0.11 -2.92 24.04
CA ASN A 65 1.16 -3.60 24.81
C ASN A 65 1.33 -5.11 24.51
N ASN A 66 0.46 -5.73 23.70
CA ASN A 66 0.60 -7.12 23.24
C ASN A 66 0.35 -7.35 21.74
N SER A 67 0.15 -6.32 20.92
CA SER A 67 -0.08 -6.50 19.47
C SER A 67 1.22 -6.38 18.68
N LYS A 68 1.42 -7.30 17.72
CA LYS A 68 2.50 -7.20 16.73
C LYS A 68 2.37 -5.88 15.95
N PRO A 69 3.48 -5.18 15.65
CA PRO A 69 3.43 -3.94 14.86
C PRO A 69 2.81 -4.18 13.49
N THR A 70 1.89 -3.30 13.09
CA THR A 70 1.25 -3.33 11.77
C THR A 70 2.24 -2.80 10.74
N TYR A 71 2.51 -3.59 9.70
CA TYR A 71 3.41 -3.21 8.61
C TYR A 71 2.59 -2.78 7.39
N VAL A 72 2.86 -1.58 6.89
CA VAL A 72 2.15 -0.96 5.76
C VAL A 72 3.19 -0.40 4.80
N ALA A 73 2.91 -0.38 3.50
CA ALA A 73 3.67 0.42 2.54
C ALA A 73 2.77 1.49 1.95
N LEU A 74 3.33 2.68 1.74
CA LEU A 74 2.71 3.75 0.98
C LEU A 74 3.46 3.89 -0.35
N LEU A 75 2.73 3.66 -1.44
CA LEU A 75 3.26 3.78 -2.79
C LEU A 75 2.64 5.01 -3.44
N SER A 76 3.46 5.83 -4.07
CA SER A 76 3.06 7.01 -4.83
C SER A 76 2.44 6.66 -6.19
N GLY A 77 2.92 5.57 -6.81
CA GLY A 77 2.58 5.23 -8.19
C GLY A 77 3.32 6.08 -9.24
N ASP A 78 4.37 6.78 -8.83
CA ASP A 78 5.17 7.64 -9.69
C ASP A 78 6.25 6.85 -10.45
N ASN A 79 6.11 6.81 -11.78
CA ASN A 79 7.11 6.20 -12.66
C ASN A 79 8.17 7.20 -13.17
N SER A 80 7.95 8.50 -12.96
CA SER A 80 8.89 9.55 -13.39
C SER A 80 10.01 9.79 -12.38
N GLY A 81 9.71 9.56 -11.11
CA GLY A 81 10.57 9.82 -9.96
C GLY A 81 10.52 11.26 -9.45
N ASP A 82 9.61 12.08 -9.95
CA ASP A 82 9.41 13.45 -9.51
C ASP A 82 8.84 13.56 -8.08
N VAL A 83 8.22 12.49 -7.54
CA VAL A 83 7.65 12.47 -6.18
C VAL A 83 8.70 12.78 -5.11
N VAL A 84 9.99 12.49 -5.37
CA VAL A 84 11.08 12.78 -4.44
C VAL A 84 11.27 14.28 -4.18
N TYR A 85 10.85 15.15 -5.12
CA TYR A 85 10.88 16.60 -4.93
C TYR A 85 9.83 17.08 -3.92
N LEU A 86 8.82 16.27 -3.62
CA LEU A 86 7.82 16.53 -2.59
C LEU A 86 8.20 15.92 -1.22
N ARG A 87 9.43 15.43 -1.05
CA ARG A 87 9.90 14.76 0.17
C ARG A 87 9.70 15.60 1.45
N ASP A 88 10.07 16.87 1.43
CA ASP A 88 9.95 17.70 2.64
C ASP A 88 8.48 17.94 3.00
N LEU A 89 7.63 18.14 1.99
CA LEU A 89 6.19 18.24 2.17
C LEU A 89 5.59 16.94 2.71
N PHE A 90 6.05 15.80 2.20
CA PHE A 90 5.66 14.48 2.71
C PHE A 90 5.98 14.35 4.20
N MET A 91 7.22 14.57 4.60
CA MET A 91 7.66 14.41 6.00
C MET A 91 6.91 15.36 6.94
N ASN A 92 6.61 16.58 6.50
CA ASN A 92 5.84 17.56 7.27
C ASN A 92 4.34 17.24 7.35
N SER A 93 3.81 16.46 6.41
CA SER A 93 2.39 16.05 6.38
C SER A 93 2.10 14.86 7.29
N LEU A 94 3.12 14.10 7.69
CA LEU A 94 2.98 12.93 8.54
C LEU A 94 2.70 13.29 10.01
N ARG A 95 1.96 12.42 10.69
CA ARG A 95 1.84 12.43 12.16
C ARG A 95 3.20 12.28 12.85
N PRO A 96 3.32 12.61 14.16
CA PRO A 96 4.53 12.38 14.93
C PRO A 96 5.09 10.96 14.73
N HIS A 97 6.35 10.89 14.31
CA HIS A 97 6.97 9.66 13.88
C HIS A 97 8.47 9.66 14.18
N LYS A 98 9.06 8.47 14.10
CA LYS A 98 10.49 8.23 14.16
C LYS A 98 10.97 7.83 12.78
N TYR A 99 11.93 8.59 12.29
CA TYR A 99 12.62 8.33 11.03
C TYR A 99 14.12 8.39 11.28
N VAL A 100 14.85 7.42 10.71
CA VAL A 100 16.31 7.42 10.67
C VAL A 100 16.70 7.82 9.26
N GLU A 101 17.53 8.85 9.13
CA GLU A 101 17.96 9.37 7.82
C GLU A 101 18.52 8.24 6.93
N GLY A 102 17.99 8.13 5.71
CA GLY A 102 18.35 7.09 4.75
C GLY A 102 17.62 5.76 4.93
N ALA A 103 16.76 5.62 5.94
CA ALA A 103 15.93 4.43 6.10
C ALA A 103 14.76 4.44 5.09
N THR A 104 14.26 3.24 4.78
CA THR A 104 13.08 3.04 3.94
C THR A 104 11.78 2.96 4.72
N GLU A 105 11.86 3.04 6.06
CA GLU A 105 10.76 2.80 6.98
C GLU A 105 10.66 3.91 8.02
N ILE A 106 9.42 4.28 8.34
CA ILE A 106 9.04 5.21 9.40
C ILE A 106 8.24 4.44 10.44
N THR A 107 8.48 4.74 11.73
CA THR A 107 7.71 4.15 12.83
C THR A 107 6.88 5.21 13.53
N PHE A 108 5.57 5.00 13.60
CA PHE A 108 4.65 5.86 14.35
C PHE A 108 4.57 5.43 15.82
N ASP A 109 4.18 6.36 16.69
CA ASP A 109 3.97 6.07 18.12
C ASP A 109 2.84 5.06 18.36
N SER A 110 1.95 4.87 17.37
CA SER A 110 0.94 3.80 17.33
C SER A 110 1.51 2.40 17.06
N GLY A 111 2.83 2.26 16.91
CA GLY A 111 3.48 0.99 16.58
C GLY A 111 3.30 0.55 15.12
N ILE A 112 2.73 1.41 14.26
CA ILE A 112 2.66 1.18 12.82
C ILE A 112 4.03 1.45 12.21
N ILE A 113 4.49 0.52 11.37
CA ILE A 113 5.69 0.68 10.54
C ILE A 113 5.21 0.94 9.11
N LEU A 114 5.60 2.09 8.57
CA LEU A 114 5.28 2.51 7.21
C LEU A 114 6.53 2.48 6.35
N ASN A 115 6.52 1.64 5.33
CA ASN A 115 7.51 1.68 4.26
C ASN A 115 7.19 2.83 3.29
N VAL A 116 8.18 3.70 3.08
CA VAL A 116 8.09 4.94 2.31
C VAL A 116 9.19 5.05 1.25
N ALA A 117 9.85 3.93 0.93
CA ALA A 117 11.00 3.93 0.02
C ALA A 117 10.64 4.53 -1.35
N ASP A 118 9.44 4.24 -1.82
CA ASP A 118 8.90 4.76 -3.09
C ASP A 118 8.91 6.29 -3.15
N ILE A 119 8.55 6.94 -2.03
CA ILE A 119 8.41 8.39 -1.94
C ILE A 119 9.76 9.07 -1.70
N LEU A 120 10.60 8.47 -0.85
CA LEU A 120 11.85 9.10 -0.43
C LEU A 120 12.97 8.95 -1.44
N PHE A 121 12.96 7.86 -2.22
CA PHE A 121 14.08 7.49 -3.08
C PHE A 121 13.69 7.21 -4.53
N SER A 122 12.39 7.07 -4.83
CA SER A 122 11.87 6.59 -6.11
C SER A 122 12.76 5.51 -6.75
N PRO A 123 12.97 4.39 -6.03
CA PRO A 123 13.76 3.30 -6.59
C PRO A 123 12.98 2.67 -7.74
N GLU A 124 13.69 2.08 -8.71
CA GLU A 124 13.07 1.22 -9.73
C GLU A 124 12.23 0.10 -9.09
N MET A 125 12.60 -0.31 -7.86
CA MET A 125 11.90 -1.34 -7.10
C MET A 125 11.83 -0.98 -5.63
N VAL A 126 10.64 -1.07 -5.04
CA VAL A 126 10.40 -0.72 -3.65
C VAL A 126 10.85 -1.84 -2.72
N PRO A 127 11.95 -1.67 -1.95
CA PRO A 127 12.37 -2.69 -0.99
C PRO A 127 11.36 -2.78 0.14
N ALA A 128 10.73 -3.94 0.32
CA ALA A 128 9.74 -4.14 1.39
C ALA A 128 9.78 -5.57 1.95
N ASN A 129 9.36 -5.72 3.21
CA ASN A 129 9.17 -7.04 3.80
C ASN A 129 7.88 -7.68 3.28
N THR A 130 7.98 -8.46 2.20
CA THR A 130 6.84 -9.07 1.52
C THR A 130 6.04 -10.01 2.41
N GLN A 131 6.67 -10.75 3.33
CA GLN A 131 5.96 -11.60 4.27
C GLN A 131 5.06 -10.77 5.20
N LYS A 132 5.54 -9.64 5.71
CA LYS A 132 4.73 -8.75 6.56
C LYS A 132 3.70 -7.95 5.77
N LEU A 133 3.96 -7.67 4.51
CA LEU A 133 3.11 -6.84 3.67
C LEU A 133 1.97 -7.63 3.02
N LEU A 134 2.22 -8.89 2.64
CA LEU A 134 1.32 -9.67 1.79
C LEU A 134 0.70 -10.89 2.48
N LEU A 135 1.32 -11.41 3.55
CA LEU A 135 0.90 -12.69 4.15
C LEU A 135 0.31 -12.51 5.55
N ASN A 136 -0.88 -13.07 5.75
CA ASN A 136 -1.44 -13.34 7.07
C ASN A 136 -1.22 -14.82 7.41
N GLY A 137 -0.20 -15.09 8.23
CA GLY A 137 0.32 -16.46 8.42
C GLY A 137 0.94 -16.98 7.12
N ASP A 138 0.40 -18.08 6.61
CA ASP A 138 0.83 -18.69 5.33
C ASP A 138 -0.12 -18.35 4.16
N THR A 139 -1.13 -17.50 4.38
CA THR A 139 -2.13 -17.16 3.37
C THR A 139 -1.88 -15.77 2.82
N LEU A 140 -1.92 -15.64 1.48
CA LEU A 140 -1.93 -14.33 0.83
C LEU A 140 -3.19 -13.58 1.25
N HIS A 141 -3.01 -12.54 2.05
CA HIS A 141 -4.09 -11.69 2.52
C HIS A 141 -3.52 -10.30 2.73
N SER A 142 -3.66 -9.47 1.71
CA SER A 142 -3.34 -8.05 1.79
C SER A 142 -4.56 -7.24 1.41
N THR A 143 -4.64 -6.06 1.98
CA THR A 143 -5.64 -5.05 1.65
C THR A 143 -4.95 -3.80 1.14
N TYR A 144 -5.66 -2.99 0.37
CA TYR A 144 -5.15 -1.73 -0.13
C TYR A 144 -6.24 -0.65 -0.20
N SER A 145 -5.83 0.60 -0.08
CA SER A 145 -6.71 1.77 -0.23
C SER A 145 -5.99 2.87 -0.99
N PHE A 146 -6.59 3.30 -2.11
CA PHE A 146 -6.16 4.50 -2.85
C PHE A 146 -6.64 5.76 -2.15
N TRP A 147 -5.85 6.82 -2.16
CA TRP A 147 -6.21 8.12 -1.60
C TRP A 147 -7.53 8.63 -2.22
N LYS A 148 -7.59 8.69 -3.55
CA LYS A 148 -8.85 8.93 -4.26
C LYS A 148 -9.44 7.61 -4.73
N SER A 149 -10.42 7.11 -3.99
CA SER A 149 -11.29 6.02 -4.44
C SER A 149 -12.73 6.50 -4.58
N ALA A 150 -13.43 6.08 -5.63
CA ALA A 150 -14.83 6.49 -5.84
C ALA A 150 -15.83 5.84 -4.87
N ASP A 151 -15.47 4.68 -4.33
CA ASP A 151 -16.26 3.89 -3.39
C ASP A 151 -15.78 4.03 -1.94
N PHE A 152 -14.63 4.71 -1.73
CA PHE A 152 -13.89 4.78 -0.46
C PHE A 152 -13.65 3.40 0.18
N GLU A 153 -13.68 2.35 -0.63
CA GLU A 153 -13.67 0.98 -0.13
C GLU A 153 -12.23 0.50 0.04
N LEU A 154 -11.99 -0.17 1.18
CA LEU A 154 -10.78 -0.94 1.38
C LEU A 154 -10.88 -2.23 0.56
N LYS A 155 -9.93 -2.46 -0.33
CA LYS A 155 -9.98 -3.58 -1.27
C LYS A 155 -9.05 -4.69 -0.80
N VAL A 156 -9.43 -5.92 -1.08
CA VAL A 156 -8.57 -7.08 -0.87
C VAL A 156 -7.72 -7.27 -2.13
N LEU A 157 -6.44 -7.50 -1.94
CA LEU A 157 -5.51 -7.82 -3.00
C LEU A 157 -5.72 -9.28 -3.40
N GLU A 158 -6.40 -9.50 -4.52
CA GLU A 158 -6.58 -10.85 -5.06
C GLU A 158 -5.39 -11.26 -5.95
N PRO A 159 -5.09 -12.56 -6.06
CA PRO A 159 -3.98 -13.09 -6.87
C PRO A 159 -3.83 -12.53 -8.31
N PRO A 160 -4.89 -12.26 -9.10
CA PRO A 160 -4.70 -11.70 -10.45
C PRO A 160 -4.30 -10.22 -10.50
N PHE A 161 -4.40 -9.47 -9.39
CA PHE A 161 -4.05 -8.05 -9.33
C PHE A 161 -2.58 -7.79 -8.97
N ILE A 162 -1.83 -8.84 -8.66
CA ILE A 162 -0.39 -8.76 -8.43
C ILE A 162 0.30 -9.26 -9.70
N SER A 163 0.72 -8.34 -10.58
CA SER A 163 1.77 -8.71 -11.53
C SER A 163 3.07 -8.78 -10.76
N LEU A 164 3.51 -10.02 -10.47
CA LEU A 164 4.79 -10.32 -9.85
C LEU A 164 5.85 -10.40 -10.94
N THR A 165 6.53 -9.29 -11.21
CA THR A 165 7.68 -9.34 -12.12
C THR A 165 8.88 -9.81 -11.32
N LYS A 166 9.35 -11.02 -11.63
CA LYS A 166 10.59 -11.57 -11.06
C LYS A 166 11.77 -10.98 -11.83
N SER A 167 12.52 -10.09 -11.22
CA SER A 167 13.81 -9.63 -11.76
C SER A 167 14.94 -10.11 -10.85
N ARG A 168 16.12 -10.35 -11.43
CA ARG A 168 17.31 -10.86 -10.75
C ARG A 168 18.38 -9.77 -10.80
N ILE A 169 18.71 -9.20 -9.65
CA ILE A 169 19.91 -8.37 -9.46
C ILE A 169 20.72 -9.02 -8.34
N SER A 170 21.99 -9.35 -8.62
CA SER A 170 23.00 -9.85 -7.66
C SER A 170 22.53 -10.99 -6.73
N ASP A 171 22.17 -12.15 -7.30
CA ASP A 171 21.85 -13.41 -6.60
C ASP A 171 20.71 -13.39 -5.58
N GLU A 172 20.03 -12.25 -5.39
CA GLU A 172 18.81 -12.13 -4.60
C GLU A 172 17.58 -12.08 -5.51
N TRP A 173 16.53 -12.79 -5.11
CA TRP A 173 15.23 -12.74 -5.77
C TRP A 173 14.33 -11.76 -5.03
N PHE A 174 13.75 -10.80 -5.74
CA PHE A 174 12.74 -9.91 -5.18
C PHE A 174 11.50 -9.89 -6.08
N LEU A 175 10.38 -9.52 -5.46
CA LEU A 175 9.06 -9.49 -6.06
C LEU A 175 8.69 -8.02 -6.32
N VAL A 176 8.54 -7.65 -7.58
CA VAL A 176 7.92 -6.38 -7.97
C VAL A 176 6.42 -6.60 -7.97
N ALA A 177 5.68 -5.95 -7.08
CA ALA A 177 4.22 -5.96 -7.09
C ALA A 177 3.72 -4.71 -7.83
N GLN A 178 3.33 -4.86 -9.09
CA GLN A 178 2.67 -3.77 -9.81
C GLN A 178 1.15 -3.84 -9.54
N LEU A 179 0.62 -2.85 -8.82
CA LEU A 179 -0.82 -2.68 -8.60
C LEU A 179 -1.41 -1.89 -9.78
N VAL A 180 -2.23 -2.54 -10.60
CA VAL A 180 -2.91 -1.86 -11.72
C VAL A 180 -4.25 -1.31 -11.24
N SER A 181 -4.40 0.02 -11.22
CA SER A 181 -5.66 0.69 -10.91
C SER A 181 -6.63 0.61 -12.10
N GLN A 182 -7.89 0.24 -11.87
CA GLN A 182 -8.91 0.11 -12.93
C GLN A 182 -9.46 1.44 -13.48
N LYS A 183 -8.89 2.60 -13.10
CA LYS A 183 -9.42 3.92 -13.50
C LYS A 183 -8.52 4.72 -14.43
N SER A 184 -7.96 4.07 -15.43
CA SER A 184 -7.81 4.63 -16.79
C SER A 184 -7.20 3.55 -17.69
N SER A 185 -8.04 2.90 -18.48
CA SER A 185 -7.66 2.02 -19.59
C SER A 185 -7.07 2.81 -20.77
N GLN A 186 -6.14 3.73 -20.49
CA GLN A 186 -5.30 4.43 -21.45
C GLN A 186 -3.93 4.56 -20.79
N THR A 187 -3.17 3.49 -20.63
CA THR A 187 -2.06 3.19 -21.55
C THR A 187 -1.58 1.77 -21.23
N LEU A 188 -2.16 0.78 -21.91
CA LEU A 188 -1.67 -0.61 -21.91
C LEU A 188 -1.84 -1.19 -23.31
N GLU A 189 -1.29 -0.50 -24.30
CA GLU A 189 -1.10 -1.07 -25.64
C GLU A 189 0.34 -0.82 -26.12
N ARG A 190 0.96 -1.94 -26.54
CA ARG A 190 2.33 -2.13 -27.06
C ARG A 190 3.37 -2.12 -25.94
N TRP A 191 4.13 -3.17 -25.69
CA TRP A 191 4.86 -4.00 -26.66
C TRP A 191 4.89 -5.46 -26.19
N PHE A 192 4.41 -6.40 -27.02
CA PHE A 192 5.01 -7.70 -27.35
C PHE A 192 4.09 -8.40 -28.37
N GLU A 193 3.86 -7.76 -29.52
CA GLU A 193 3.60 -8.49 -30.76
C GLU A 193 4.94 -8.58 -31.48
N ASP A 194 5.69 -9.63 -31.11
CA ASP A 194 6.48 -10.47 -32.01
C ASP A 194 7.26 -11.48 -31.14
N SER A 195 6.50 -12.28 -30.40
CA SER A 195 6.94 -13.59 -29.95
C SER A 195 5.87 -14.58 -30.37
N GLU A 196 5.96 -15.03 -31.61
CA GLU A 196 5.93 -16.45 -32.01
C GLU A 196 5.77 -16.54 -33.53
N GLU A 197 6.90 -16.63 -34.24
CA GLU A 197 6.92 -17.46 -35.45
C GLU A 197 8.08 -18.46 -35.34
N VAL A 198 7.64 -19.72 -35.22
CA VAL A 198 8.35 -20.95 -35.61
C VAL A 198 9.31 -21.58 -34.59
N GLN A 199 8.72 -22.21 -33.56
CA GLN A 199 9.10 -23.60 -33.26
C GLN A 199 8.53 -24.52 -34.34
N SER A 200 9.28 -24.76 -35.42
CA SER A 200 9.20 -26.02 -36.18
C SER A 200 10.34 -26.08 -37.20
N LEU A 201 11.26 -27.01 -36.97
CA LEU A 201 12.15 -27.72 -37.89
C LEU A 201 13.23 -28.33 -36.97
N GLY A 202 12.94 -29.51 -36.39
CA GLY A 202 13.31 -30.77 -37.03
C GLY A 202 14.77 -31.07 -36.66
N ARG A 203 15.06 -31.88 -35.64
CA ARG A 203 15.23 -33.33 -35.81
C ARG A 203 15.57 -33.70 -37.25
N GLU A 204 16.88 -33.82 -37.52
CA GLU A 204 17.60 -34.66 -38.50
C GLU A 204 18.94 -33.93 -38.77
N GLY A 205 20.13 -34.49 -38.64
CA GLY A 205 20.62 -35.80 -38.25
C GLY A 205 22.16 -35.78 -38.27
N ARG A 206 22.76 -36.75 -37.59
CA ARG A 206 24.15 -37.26 -37.70
C ARG A 206 25.32 -36.29 -37.50
#